data_AF-A0A1F8P2U0-F1
#
_entry.id   AF-A0A1F8P2U0-F1
#
_cell.length_a   1.000
_cell.length_b   1.000
_cell.length_c   1.000
_cell.angle_alpha   90.00
_cell.angle_beta   90.00
_cell.angle_gamma   90.00
#
_symmetry.space_group_name_H-M   'P 1'
#
loop_
_entity.id
_entity.type
_entity.pdbx_description
1 polymer ?
#
loop_
_entity_poly.entity_id
_entity_poly.type
_entity_poly.pdbx_seq_one_letter_code
_entity_poly.pdbx_strand_id
1 'polypeptide(L)' 'MDLSRVDFRLGSDGRPYLMEINTLLGLKPGFSDLCIMADIEGIENNHLINEILILAANRYAQ' A
#
# COMPACT_ATOMS: atom_id res chain seq x y z
N MET A 1 -2.50 -8.78 -9.32
CA MET A 1 -1.49 -8.05 -8.54
C MET A 1 -2.11 -7.73 -7.19
N ASP A 2 -1.38 -7.93 -6.11
CA ASP A 2 -1.84 -7.69 -4.73
C ASP A 2 -1.07 -6.53 -4.09
N LEU A 3 -1.55 -6.05 -2.95
CA LEU A 3 -0.96 -4.91 -2.24
C LEU A 3 -0.09 -5.37 -1.08
N SER A 4 1.02 -4.67 -0.89
CA SER A 4 1.88 -4.76 0.29
C SER A 4 2.60 -3.43 0.50
N ARG A 5 2.93 -3.10 1.75
CA ARG A 5 3.89 -2.04 2.06
C ARG A 5 5.29 -2.65 2.11
N VAL A 6 6.25 -2.00 1.45
CA VAL A 6 7.67 -2.41 1.49
C VAL A 6 8.48 -1.29 2.11
N ASP A 7 9.06 -1.57 3.27
CA ASP A 7 9.80 -0.59 4.03
C ASP A 7 11.30 -0.75 3.77
N PHE A 8 11.95 0.36 3.40
CA PHE A 8 13.40 0.42 3.17
C PHE A 8 14.06 1.39 4.15
N ARG A 9 15.26 1.02 4.62
CA ARG A 9 16.18 1.94 5.29
C ARG A 9 17.30 2.30 4.30
N LEU A 10 17.58 3.58 4.14
CA LEU A 10 18.76 4.01 3.38
C LEU A 10 20.00 3.99 4.28
N GLY A 11 21.06 3.34 3.83
CA GLY A 11 22.38 3.43 4.47
C GLY A 11 23.01 4.80 4.29
N SER A 12 24.11 5.06 5.01
CA SER A 12 24.89 6.29 4.85
C SER A 12 25.51 6.43 3.45
N ASP A 13 25.60 5.32 2.71
CA ASP A 13 26.01 5.23 1.32
C ASP A 13 24.86 5.44 0.32
N GLY A 14 23.65 5.72 0.81
CA GLY A 14 22.43 5.88 0.01
C GLY A 14 21.85 4.56 -0.51
N ARG A 15 22.41 3.40 -0.15
CA ARG A 15 21.86 2.11 -0.60
C ARG A 15 20.59 1.76 0.18
N PRO A 16 19.52 1.27 -0.47
CA PRO A 16 18.33 0.81 0.22
C PRO A 16 18.53 -0.60 0.78
N TYR A 17 18.12 -0.79 2.02
CA TYR A 17 18.10 -2.07 2.73
C TYR A 17 16.65 -2.41 3.06
N LEU A 18 16.19 -3.57 2.59
CA LEU A 18 14.84 -4.08 2.87
C LEU A 18 14.70 -4.34 4.37
N MET A 19 13.69 -3.74 4.99
CA MET A 19 13.40 -3.90 6.41
C MET A 19 12.22 -4.84 6.64
N GLU A 20 11.12 -4.62 5.90
CA GLU A 20 9.87 -5.35 6.08
C GLU A 20 9.09 -5.40 4.76
N ILE A 21 8.39 -6.51 4.54
CA ILE A 21 7.30 -6.61 3.58
C ILE A 21 6.03 -6.91 4.37
N ASN A 22 5.14 -5.92 4.45
CA ASN A 22 3.88 -6.05 5.17
C ASN A 22 2.73 -6.31 4.18
N THR A 23 2.21 -7.53 4.20
CA THR A 23 1.09 -7.97 3.33
C THR A 23 -0.29 -7.63 3.92
N LEU A 24 -0.36 -7.11 5.15
CA LEU A 24 -1.60 -6.69 5.82
C LEU A 24 -1.45 -5.26 6.37
N LEU A 25 -1.37 -4.33 5.43
CA LEU A 25 -1.28 -2.90 5.71
C LEU A 25 -2.58 -2.35 6.34
N GLY A 26 -2.43 -1.30 7.15
CA GLY A 26 -3.58 -0.56 7.67
C GLY A 26 -4.34 0.19 6.57
N LEU A 27 -5.64 0.37 6.76
CA LEU A 27 -6.53 1.07 5.82
C LEU A 27 -7.34 2.21 6.47
N LYS A 28 -6.86 2.74 7.60
CA LYS A 28 -7.53 3.84 8.30
C LYS A 28 -7.21 5.17 7.58
N PRO A 29 -8.22 5.89 7.05
CA PRO A 29 -8.00 7.19 6.40
C PRO A 29 -7.30 8.18 7.34
N GLY A 30 -6.36 8.95 6.80
CA GLY A 30 -5.59 9.95 7.57
C GLY A 30 -4.64 9.38 8.63
N PHE A 31 -4.46 8.06 8.69
CA PHE A 31 -3.56 7.41 9.66
C PHE A 31 -2.66 6.35 9.02
N SER A 32 -3.23 5.49 8.18
CA SER A 32 -2.46 4.42 7.55
C SER A 32 -1.66 4.92 6.36
N ASP A 33 -0.40 4.50 6.25
CA ASP A 33 0.54 4.98 5.24
C ASP A 33 -0.02 4.91 3.81
N LEU A 34 -0.64 3.78 3.42
CA LEU A 34 -1.23 3.66 2.08
C LEU A 34 -2.33 4.70 1.84
N CYS A 35 -3.20 4.95 2.83
CA CYS A 35 -4.26 5.93 2.70
C CYS A 35 -3.71 7.36 2.65
N ILE A 36 -2.65 7.65 3.40
CA ILE A 36 -1.97 8.95 3.37
C ILE A 36 -1.28 9.17 2.01
N MET A 37 -0.57 8.16 1.51
CA MET A 37 0.08 8.21 0.20
C MET A 37 -0.94 8.39 -0.93
N ALA A 38 -2.05 7.64 -0.89
CA ALA A 38 -3.13 7.78 -1.86
C ALA A 38 -3.74 9.20 -1.85
N ASP A 39 -3.98 9.76 -0.67
CA ASP A 39 -4.51 11.12 -0.53
C ASP A 39 -3.54 12.18 -1.09
N ILE A 40 -2.23 12.04 -0.84
CA ILE A 40 -1.19 12.91 -1.41
C ILE A 40 -1.18 12.84 -2.95
N GLU A 41 -1.42 11.65 -3.51
CA GLU A 41 -1.53 11.42 -4.96
C GLU A 41 -2.91 11.83 -5.53
N GLY A 42 -3.82 12.36 -4.70
CA GLY A 42 -5.17 12.79 -5.12
C GLY A 42 -6.14 11.63 -5.36
N ILE A 43 -5.85 10.44 -4.85
CA ILE A 43 -6.72 9.27 -4.92
C ILE A 43 -7.68 9.27 -3.73
N GLU A 44 -8.98 9.38 -4.00
CA GLU A 44 -9.98 9.31 -2.94
C GLU A 44 -10.00 7.95 -2.24
N ASN A 45 -10.24 7.94 -0.93
CA ASN A 45 -10.25 6.71 -0.14
C ASN A 45 -11.25 5.67 -0.68
N ASN A 46 -12.42 6.10 -1.14
CA ASN A 46 -13.41 5.19 -1.74
C ASN A 46 -12.89 4.54 -3.02
N HIS A 47 -12.17 5.30 -3.86
CA HIS A 47 -11.51 4.75 -5.05
C HIS A 47 -10.50 3.69 -4.62
N LEU A 48 -9.62 4.02 -3.68
CA LEU A 48 -8.60 3.11 -3.18
C LEU A 48 -9.23 1.79 -2.69
N ILE A 49 -10.22 1.85 -1.80
CA ILE A 49 -10.88 0.65 -1.25
C ILE A 49 -11.56 -0.18 -2.35
N ASN A 50 -12.20 0.46 -3.33
CA ASN A 50 -12.82 -0.24 -4.45
C ASN A 50 -11.80 -0.98 -5.31
N GLU A 51 -10.63 -0.39 -5.58
CA GLU A 51 -9.55 -1.06 -6.32
C GLU A 51 -9.04 -2.30 -5.56
N ILE A 52 -8.85 -2.20 -4.24
CA ILE A 52 -8.48 -3.35 -3.40
C ILE A 52 -9.52 -4.47 -3.53
N LEU A 53 -10.81 -4.13 -3.46
CA LEU A 53 -11.90 -5.08 -3.58
C LEU A 53 -11.93 -5.74 -4.97
N ILE A 54 -11.80 -4.95 -6.03
CA ILE A 54 -11.80 -5.44 -7.42
C ILE A 54 -10.64 -6.40 -7.66
N LEU A 55 -9.43 -6.08 -7.18
CA LEU A 55 -8.27 -6.97 -7.27
C LEU A 55 -8.51 -8.31 -6.57
N ALA A 56 -9.12 -8.28 -5.37
CA ALA A 56 -9.46 -9.49 -4.63
C ALA A 56 -10.55 -10.32 -5.35
N ALA A 57 -11.59 -9.67 -5.87
CA ALA A 57 -12.67 -10.33 -6.61
C ALA A 57 -12.16 -10.99 -7.90
N ASN A 58 -11.28 -10.30 -8.64
CA ASN A 58 -10.65 -10.83 -9.84
C ASN A 58 -9.81 -12.08 -9.54
N ARG A 59 -9.07 -12.11 -8.43
CA ARG A 59 -8.34 -13.31 -8.01
C ARG A 59 -9.26 -14.46 -7.62
N TYR A 60 -10.37 -14.18 -6.94
CA TYR A 60 -11.33 -15.21 -6.56
C TYR A 60 -12.04 -15.83 -7.78
N ALA A 61 -12.22 -15.07 -8.84
CA ALA A 61 -12.87 -15.52 -10.08
C ALA A 61 -11.94 -16.30 -11.04
N GLN A 62 -10.66 -16.47 -10.70
CA GLN A 62 -9.69 -17.28 -11.44
C GLN A 62 -9.77 -18.75 -11.01
#